data_AF-A0A832Z178-F1
#
_entry.id   AF-A0A832Z178-F1
#
_cell.length_a   1.000
_cell.length_b   1.000
_cell.length_c   1.000
_cell.angle_alpha   90.00
_cell.angle_beta   90.00
_cell.angle_gamma   90.00
#
_symmetry.space_group_name_H-M   'P 1'
#
loop_
_entity.id
_entity.type
_entity.pdbx_description
1 polymer ?
#
loop_
_entity_poly.entity_id
_entity_poly.type
_entity_poly.pdbx_seq_one_letter_code
_entity_poly.pdbx_strand_id
1 'polypeptide(L)'
;GMGPIIRILKEVCSDVVVVERCPLLRAGDAVIDTLIHRAAKGCDLAIVTGAAIVNETLESVLTAVKEAKLRIVVGPTAGIYPELLLNRGVDYVASTRVIDIENAVKRIKLGGGRREIAEFCRDYIVGSKRR
;
A
#
# COMPACT_ATOMS: atom_id res chain seq x y z
N GLY A 1 9.78 -2.55 -2.58
CA GLY A 1 8.57 -3.39 -2.78
C GLY A 1 8.04 -3.88 -1.45
N MET A 2 6.89 -4.57 -1.46
CA MET A 2 6.18 -5.05 -0.26
C MET A 2 6.60 -6.46 0.22
N GLY A 3 7.82 -6.91 -0.12
CA GLY A 3 8.28 -8.28 0.13
C GLY A 3 8.03 -8.81 1.56
N PRO A 4 8.37 -8.07 2.63
CA PRO A 4 8.11 -8.51 4.00
C PRO A 4 6.63 -8.71 4.32
N ILE A 5 5.75 -7.82 3.84
CA ILE A 5 4.30 -7.93 4.04
C ILE A 5 3.75 -9.14 3.29
N ILE A 6 4.17 -9.32 2.03
CA ILE A 6 3.74 -10.46 1.21
C ILE A 6 4.11 -11.78 1.90
N ARG A 7 5.32 -11.89 2.47
CA ARG A 7 5.75 -13.08 3.22
C ARG A 7 4.83 -13.39 4.39
N ILE A 8 4.53 -12.39 5.22
CA ILE A 8 3.64 -12.55 6.38
C ILE A 8 2.23 -12.97 5.92
N LEU A 9 1.71 -12.35 4.86
CA LEU A 9 0.39 -12.70 4.33
C LEU A 9 0.33 -14.14 3.82
N LYS A 10 1.38 -14.63 3.15
CA LYS A 10 1.44 -16.03 2.70
C LYS A 10 1.48 -17.05 3.86
N GLU A 11 1.80 -16.61 5.07
CA GLU A 11 1.77 -17.46 6.28
C GLU A 11 0.38 -17.48 6.96
N VAL A 12 -0.45 -16.45 6.77
CA VAL A 12 -1.74 -16.28 7.50
C VAL A 12 -2.98 -16.35 6.60
N CYS A 13 -2.84 -16.12 5.30
CA CYS A 13 -3.93 -16.15 4.33
C CYS A 13 -3.90 -17.45 3.52
N SER A 14 -5.07 -18.00 3.22
CA SER A 14 -5.19 -19.22 2.41
C SER A 14 -4.84 -19.01 0.93
N ASP A 15 -5.02 -17.80 0.41
CA ASP A 15 -4.68 -17.41 -0.96
C ASP A 15 -4.16 -15.96 -0.98
N VAL A 16 -3.07 -15.72 -1.71
CA VAL A 16 -2.42 -14.41 -1.80
C VAL A 16 -2.04 -14.13 -3.24
N VAL A 17 -2.75 -13.20 -3.86
CA VAL A 17 -2.45 -12.72 -5.21
C VAL A 17 -1.72 -11.38 -5.14
N VAL A 18 -0.52 -11.32 -5.74
CA VAL A 18 0.26 -10.08 -5.85
C VAL A 18 0.07 -9.48 -7.23
N VAL A 19 -0.29 -8.20 -7.29
CA VAL A 19 -0.44 -7.45 -8.54
C VAL A 19 0.60 -6.34 -8.58
N GLU A 20 1.51 -6.38 -9.55
CA GLU A 20 2.63 -5.43 -9.64
C GLU A 20 2.83 -4.95 -11.09
N ARG A 21 2.87 -3.63 -11.28
CA ARG A 21 3.04 -3.00 -12.59
C ARG A 21 4.49 -3.04 -13.06
N CYS A 22 5.45 -2.81 -12.15
CA CYS A 22 6.87 -2.75 -12.50
C CYS A 22 7.43 -4.15 -12.77
N PRO A 23 7.90 -4.46 -14.00
CA PRO A 23 8.43 -5.79 -14.31
C PRO A 23 9.63 -6.19 -13.44
N LEU A 24 10.43 -5.22 -12.99
CA LEU A 24 11.59 -5.45 -12.12
C LEU A 24 11.21 -5.86 -10.69
N LEU A 25 10.00 -5.50 -10.24
CA LEU A 25 9.48 -5.85 -8.91
C LEU A 25 8.47 -7.00 -8.96
N ARG A 26 7.99 -7.37 -10.15
CA ARG A 26 7.06 -8.48 -10.37
C ARG A 26 7.80 -9.80 -10.26
N ALA A 27 7.87 -10.32 -9.04
CA ALA A 27 8.55 -11.57 -8.72
C ALA A 27 7.57 -12.73 -8.48
N GLY A 28 8.03 -13.96 -8.73
CA GLY A 28 7.28 -15.18 -8.44
C GLY A 28 5.98 -15.28 -9.24
N ASP A 29 4.88 -15.47 -8.51
CA ASP A 29 3.50 -15.61 -9.00
C ASP A 29 2.78 -14.26 -9.19
N ALA A 30 3.49 -13.13 -9.03
CA ALA A 30 2.90 -11.80 -9.21
C ALA A 30 2.43 -11.57 -10.65
N VAL A 31 1.23 -11.01 -10.80
CA VAL A 31 0.60 -10.73 -12.10
C VAL A 31 0.71 -9.25 -12.48
N ILE A 32 0.52 -8.96 -13.77
CA ILE A 32 0.45 -7.60 -14.30
C ILE A 32 -0.82 -6.88 -13.83
N ASP A 33 -0.74 -5.55 -13.65
CA ASP A 33 -1.84 -4.72 -13.12
C ASP A 33 -3.09 -4.68 -13.99
N THR A 34 -2.97 -4.94 -15.30
CA THR A 34 -4.12 -5.09 -16.19
C THR A 34 -5.04 -6.27 -15.83
N LEU A 35 -4.58 -7.20 -14.99
CA LEU A 35 -5.37 -8.33 -14.49
C LEU A 35 -6.07 -8.04 -13.14
N ILE A 36 -5.98 -6.83 -12.59
CA ILE A 36 -6.49 -6.51 -11.24
C ILE A 36 -7.96 -6.91 -11.04
N HIS A 37 -8.84 -6.67 -12.01
CA HIS A 37 -10.26 -7.03 -11.90
C HIS A 37 -10.50 -8.55 -11.88
N ARG A 38 -9.62 -9.34 -12.48
CA ARG A 38 -9.67 -10.80 -12.41
C ARG A 38 -9.07 -11.29 -11.09
N ALA A 39 -7.93 -10.72 -10.69
CA ALA A 39 -7.22 -11.05 -9.47
C ALA A 39 -8.03 -10.71 -8.20
N ALA A 40 -8.82 -9.64 -8.22
CA ALA A 40 -9.60 -9.18 -7.07
C ALA A 40 -10.91 -9.96 -6.84
N LYS A 41 -11.28 -10.90 -7.73
CA LYS A 41 -12.52 -11.68 -7.57
C LYS A 41 -12.48 -12.51 -6.29
N GLY A 42 -13.47 -12.31 -5.42
CA GLY A 42 -13.56 -13.04 -4.14
C GLY A 42 -12.52 -12.60 -3.10
N CYS A 43 -11.83 -11.48 -3.32
CA CYS A 43 -10.85 -10.95 -2.38
C CYS A 43 -11.53 -10.47 -1.09
N ASP A 44 -11.12 -11.01 0.07
CA ASP A 44 -11.58 -10.56 1.39
C ASP A 44 -10.75 -9.39 1.96
N LEU A 45 -9.44 -9.38 1.67
CA LEU A 45 -8.46 -8.41 2.17
C LEU A 45 -7.65 -7.83 1.01
N ALA A 46 -7.73 -6.51 0.83
CA ALA A 46 -6.92 -5.79 -0.15
C ALA A 46 -5.91 -4.86 0.54
N ILE A 47 -4.63 -5.04 0.22
CA ILE A 47 -3.55 -4.12 0.61
C ILE A 47 -3.03 -3.41 -0.64
N VAL A 48 -3.27 -2.11 -0.70
CA VAL A 48 -3.01 -1.26 -1.87
C VAL A 48 -1.83 -0.35 -1.57
N THR A 49 -0.85 -0.30 -2.46
CA THR A 49 0.27 0.65 -2.32
C THR A 49 -0.21 2.10 -2.45
N GLY A 50 0.32 3.00 -1.63
CA GLY A 50 0.09 4.44 -1.74
C GLY A 50 0.58 5.02 -3.08
N ALA A 51 1.46 4.31 -3.80
CA ALA A 51 1.86 4.69 -5.16
C ALA A 51 0.66 4.75 -6.14
N ALA A 52 -0.45 4.06 -5.83
CA ALA A 52 -1.69 4.12 -6.60
C ALA A 52 -2.28 5.54 -6.71
N ILE A 53 -1.95 6.41 -5.75
CA ILE A 53 -2.37 7.82 -5.73
C ILE A 53 -1.67 8.60 -6.84
N VAL A 54 -0.34 8.49 -6.92
CA VAL A 54 0.49 9.31 -7.83
C VAL A 54 0.54 8.78 -9.26
N ASN A 55 0.16 7.52 -9.48
CA ASN A 55 0.10 6.92 -10.80
C ASN A 55 -1.34 6.79 -11.33
N GLU A 56 -2.30 7.48 -10.68
CA GLU A 56 -3.71 7.60 -11.04
C GLU A 56 -4.47 6.27 -11.18
N THR A 57 -4.07 5.25 -10.42
CA THR A 57 -4.76 3.94 -10.43
C THR A 57 -5.68 3.69 -9.25
N LEU A 58 -5.64 4.55 -8.22
CA LEU A 58 -6.35 4.31 -6.95
C LEU A 58 -7.83 3.97 -7.16
N GLU A 59 -8.57 4.80 -7.90
CA GLU A 59 -10.01 4.60 -8.09
C GLU A 59 -10.33 3.28 -8.84
N SER A 60 -9.53 2.94 -9.85
CA SER A 60 -9.67 1.67 -10.58
C SER A 60 -9.40 0.47 -9.67
N VAL A 61 -8.34 0.53 -8.85
CA VAL A 61 -8.01 -0.52 -7.88
C VAL A 61 -9.10 -0.65 -6.82
N LEU A 62 -9.55 0.45 -6.21
CA LEU A 62 -10.62 0.44 -5.20
C LEU A 62 -11.93 -0.09 -5.77
N THR A 63 -12.24 0.19 -7.04
CA THR A 63 -13.38 -0.39 -7.74
C THR A 63 -13.22 -1.90 -7.91
N ALA A 64 -12.02 -2.39 -8.25
CA ALA A 64 -11.75 -3.82 -8.40
C ALA A 64 -11.91 -4.58 -7.09
N VAL A 65 -11.49 -3.98 -5.96
CA VAL A 65 -11.56 -4.59 -4.62
C VAL A 65 -12.75 -4.11 -3.79
N LYS A 66 -13.79 -3.55 -4.41
CA LYS A 66 -14.92 -2.92 -3.68
C LYS A 66 -15.68 -3.87 -2.75
N GLU A 67 -15.68 -5.17 -3.07
CA GLU A 67 -16.32 -6.22 -2.28
C GLU A 67 -15.42 -6.76 -1.15
N ALA A 68 -14.16 -6.31 -1.07
CA ALA A 68 -13.27 -6.72 0.00
C ALA A 68 -13.74 -6.21 1.35
N LYS A 69 -13.76 -7.11 2.33
CA LYS A 69 -14.18 -6.82 3.72
C LYS A 69 -13.22 -5.87 4.41
N LEU A 70 -11.96 -5.81 3.98
CA LEU A 70 -10.94 -4.95 4.55
C LEU A 70 -10.05 -4.39 3.45
N ARG A 71 -10.00 -3.05 3.34
CA ARG A 71 -9.17 -2.33 2.36
C ARG A 71 -8.18 -1.42 3.09
N ILE A 72 -6.88 -1.64 2.85
CA ILE A 72 -5.80 -0.89 3.49
C ILE A 72 -4.95 -0.22 2.42
N VAL A 73 -4.71 1.08 2.53
CA VAL A 73 -3.73 1.77 1.69
C VAL A 73 -2.44 1.98 2.49
N VAL A 74 -1.30 1.51 1.95
CA VAL A 74 -0.02 1.43 2.67
C VAL A 74 1.14 2.12 1.96
N GLY A 75 2.00 2.77 2.73
CA GLY A 75 3.29 3.29 2.28
C GLY A 75 3.44 4.79 2.46
N PRO A 76 4.64 5.36 2.26
CA PRO A 76 4.88 6.79 2.47
C PRO A 76 3.94 7.71 1.69
N THR A 77 3.65 7.36 0.44
CA THR A 77 2.72 8.12 -0.42
C THR A 77 1.27 8.10 0.06
N ALA A 78 0.90 7.13 0.92
CA ALA A 78 -0.41 7.10 1.57
C ALA A 78 -0.56 8.20 2.63
N GLY A 79 0.52 8.90 2.99
CA GLY A 79 0.56 9.92 4.04
C GLY A 79 -0.09 11.27 3.67
N ILE A 80 -0.99 11.27 2.69
CA ILE A 80 -1.91 12.39 2.45
C ILE A 80 -2.91 12.52 3.60
N TYR A 81 -3.77 13.53 3.58
CA TYR A 81 -4.81 13.69 4.59
C TYR A 81 -5.72 12.43 4.63
N PRO A 82 -5.71 11.62 5.72
CA PRO A 82 -6.28 10.28 5.71
C PRO A 82 -7.78 10.23 5.40
N GLU A 83 -8.55 11.25 5.81
CA GLU A 83 -10.00 11.28 5.56
C GLU A 83 -10.35 11.24 4.07
N LEU A 84 -9.45 11.70 3.18
CA LEU A 84 -9.64 11.59 1.74
C LEU A 84 -9.72 10.12 1.28
N LEU A 85 -8.92 9.23 1.88
CA LEU A 85 -8.93 7.81 1.57
C LEU A 85 -10.08 7.11 2.29
N LEU A 86 -10.31 7.45 3.57
CA LEU A 86 -11.38 6.84 4.36
C LEU A 86 -12.77 7.09 3.73
N ASN A 87 -13.02 8.29 3.23
CA ASN A 87 -14.25 8.64 2.53
C ASN A 87 -14.42 7.92 1.17
N ARG A 88 -13.36 7.30 0.65
CA ARG A 88 -13.36 6.46 -0.57
C ARG A 88 -13.54 4.97 -0.26
N GLY A 89 -13.93 4.62 0.97
CA GLY A 89 -14.11 3.24 1.40
C GLY A 89 -12.84 2.54 1.81
N VAL A 90 -11.70 3.22 1.94
CA VAL A 90 -10.52 2.64 2.59
C VAL A 90 -10.81 2.51 4.08
N ASP A 91 -10.50 1.37 4.68
CA ASP A 91 -10.77 1.14 6.11
C ASP A 91 -9.61 1.62 6.98
N TYR A 92 -8.38 1.42 6.51
CA TYR A 92 -7.17 1.84 7.19
C TYR A 92 -6.15 2.46 6.24
N VAL A 93 -5.48 3.51 6.70
CA VAL A 93 -4.34 4.14 6.04
C VAL A 93 -3.11 3.88 6.91
N ALA A 94 -2.14 3.14 6.38
CA ALA A 94 -0.88 2.85 7.04
C ALA A 94 0.25 3.62 6.36
N SER A 95 0.82 4.61 7.05
CA SER A 95 1.86 5.45 6.49
C SER A 95 2.91 5.81 7.54
N THR A 96 3.74 6.81 7.23
CA THR A 96 4.87 7.20 8.06
C THR A 96 5.01 8.71 8.12
N ARG A 97 5.38 9.23 9.29
CA ARG A 97 5.62 10.65 9.53
C ARG A 97 7.10 10.88 9.75
N VAL A 98 7.70 11.81 9.01
CA VAL A 98 9.08 12.23 9.27
C VAL A 98 9.13 12.96 10.61
N ILE A 99 9.96 12.47 11.53
CA ILE A 99 10.19 13.05 12.86
C ILE A 99 11.55 13.75 12.95
N ASP A 100 12.50 13.39 12.08
CA ASP A 100 13.79 14.06 11.90
C ASP A 100 13.92 14.49 10.44
N ILE A 101 13.60 15.75 10.17
CA ILE A 101 13.51 16.28 8.81
C ILE A 101 14.90 16.40 8.17
N GLU A 102 15.90 16.87 8.92
CA GLU A 102 17.23 17.15 8.37
C GLU A 102 17.90 15.87 7.89
N ASN A 103 17.91 14.83 8.73
CA ASN A 103 18.53 13.57 8.36
C ASN A 103 17.71 12.81 7.31
N ALA A 104 16.38 12.88 7.34
CA ALA A 104 15.54 12.34 6.28
C ALA A 104 15.83 12.99 4.92
N VAL A 105 15.91 14.32 4.86
CA VAL A 105 16.24 15.05 3.63
C VAL A 105 17.62 14.66 3.11
N LYS A 106 18.63 14.61 4.00
CA LYS A 106 19.99 14.18 3.63
C LYS A 106 19.96 12.77 3.02
N ARG A 107 19.26 11.84 3.65
CA ARG A 107 19.17 10.45 3.17
C ARG A 107 18.43 10.33 1.84
N ILE A 108 17.34 11.06 1.64
CA ILE A 108 16.59 11.08 0.39
C ILE A 108 17.46 11.63 -0.75
N LYS A 109 18.22 12.71 -0.51
CA LYS A 109 19.16 13.28 -1.50
C LYS A 109 20.26 12.30 -1.93
N LEU A 110 20.59 11.33 -1.09
CA LEU A 110 21.54 10.24 -1.38
C LEU A 110 20.87 9.03 -2.05
N GLY A 111 19.61 9.13 -2.48
CA GLY A 111 18.86 8.05 -3.12
C GLY A 111 18.29 7.01 -2.15
N GLY A 112 18.26 7.31 -0.84
CA GLY A 112 17.69 6.43 0.16
C GLY A 112 16.18 6.22 -0.03
N GLY A 113 15.75 4.96 0.02
CA GLY A 113 14.34 4.59 -0.04
C GLY A 113 13.71 4.46 1.35
N ARG A 114 12.54 3.82 1.41
CA ARG A 114 11.76 3.66 2.66
C ARG A 114 12.59 3.05 3.79
N ARG A 115 13.41 2.04 3.52
CA ARG A 115 14.18 1.35 4.58
C ARG A 115 15.26 2.27 5.14
N GLU A 116 15.91 3.02 4.26
CA GLU A 116 17.03 3.88 4.60
C GLU A 116 16.59 5.13 5.36
N ILE A 117 15.34 5.58 5.19
CA ILE A 117 14.76 6.70 5.97
C ILE A 117 13.99 6.25 7.21
N ALA A 118 13.92 4.94 7.50
CA ALA A 118 13.06 4.40 8.55
C ALA A 118 13.35 4.98 9.94
N GLU A 119 14.63 5.14 10.27
CA GLU A 119 15.10 5.66 11.55
C GLU A 119 14.69 7.12 11.81
N PHE A 120 14.39 7.88 10.75
CA PHE A 120 13.99 9.29 10.83
C PHE A 120 12.47 9.46 10.80
N CYS A 121 11.73 8.36 10.83
CA CYS A 121 10.29 8.32 10.65
C CYS A 121 9.60 7.56 11.77
N ARG A 122 8.32 7.89 11.99
CA ARG A 122 7.41 7.15 12.86
C ARG A 122 6.24 6.63 12.04
N ASP A 123 6.11 5.31 11.99
CA ASP A 123 4.96 4.68 11.33
C ASP A 123 3.68 4.93 12.13
N TYR A 124 2.56 5.06 11.42
CA TYR A 124 1.24 5.25 11.99
C TYR A 124 0.18 4.54 11.17
N ILE A 125 -0.95 4.24 11.82
CA ILE A 125 -2.14 3.70 11.20
C ILE A 125 -3.32 4.56 11.62
N VAL A 126 -4.10 5.03 10.65
CA VAL A 126 -5.38 5.71 10.88
C VAL A 126 -6.48 4.82 10.35
N GLY A 127 -7.47 4.51 11.19
CA GLY A 127 -8.65 3.76 10.80
C GLY A 127 -9.87 4.64 10.72
N SER A 128 -10.84 4.23 9.91
CA SER A 128 -12.20 4.76 10.03
C SER A 128 -12.80 4.33 11.37
N LYS A 129 -13.48 5.24 12.06
CA LYS A 129 -14.47 4.84 13.07
C LYS A 129 -15.61 4.18 12.30
N ARG A 130 -15.52 2.88 12.01
CA ARG A 130 -16.59 2.18 11.29
C ARG A 130 -17.93 2.39 12.03
N ARG A 131 -18.96 2.69 11.25
CA ARG A 131 -20.39 2.67 11.63
C ARG A 131 -20.83 1.24 11.89
#